data_AF-A0A6I2G5J4-F1
#
_entry.id   AF-A0A6I2G5J4-F1
#
_cell.length_a   1.000
_cell.length_b   1.000
_cell.length_c   1.000
_cell.angle_alpha   90.00
_cell.angle_beta   90.00
_cell.angle_gamma   90.00
#
_symmetry.space_group_name_H-M   'P 1'
#
loop_
_entity.id
_entity.type
_entity.pdbx_description
1 polymer ?
#
loop_
_entity_poly.entity_id
_entity_poly.type
_entity_poly.pdbx_seq_one_letter_code
_entity_poly.pdbx_strand_id
1 'polypeptide(L)'
;MIDAKDGVSVAICFELLINFGDDMDAARSAVLACTNHGSQTLTAGDRRIPFHTPVPRMVGTHCELSVVPVGVRYGVVSDGPRIALTAAELTDLGNSLYSLLATFDGYIAAQVGWNPDDFVDPAELADEYLGELRDGALDGLVLSDALHAEFGLGENYAVFRPGYRWIPWRGQQHGSVTAD
;
A
#
# COMPACT_ATOMS: atom_id res chain seq x y z
N MET A 1 6.32 -2.94 19.69
CA MET A 1 7.17 -4.06 20.12
C MET A 1 6.73 -5.24 19.28
N ILE A 2 7.35 -5.45 18.13
CA ILE A 2 7.10 -6.65 17.32
C ILE A 2 7.99 -7.71 17.95
N ASP A 3 7.38 -8.60 18.73
CA ASP A 3 8.07 -9.74 19.31
C ASP A 3 8.35 -10.71 18.17
N ALA A 4 9.60 -10.72 17.72
CA ALA A 4 10.08 -11.67 16.72
C ALA A 4 10.06 -13.07 17.34
N LYS A 5 8.91 -13.74 17.27
CA LYS A 5 8.87 -15.19 17.40
C LYS A 5 9.63 -15.77 16.21
N ASP A 6 10.72 -16.45 16.53
CA ASP A 6 11.51 -17.28 15.64
C ASP A 6 12.44 -16.57 14.66
N GLY A 7 13.51 -15.93 15.16
CA GLY A 7 14.88 -15.99 14.59
C GLY A 7 15.15 -15.72 13.10
N VAL A 8 14.16 -15.32 12.32
CA VAL A 8 14.22 -15.01 10.89
C VAL A 8 14.12 -13.51 10.79
N SER A 9 15.20 -12.86 10.34
CA SER A 9 15.11 -11.45 9.99
C SER A 9 14.21 -11.32 8.77
N VAL A 10 13.01 -10.77 8.96
CA VAL A 10 12.08 -10.44 7.88
C VAL A 10 12.53 -9.14 7.24
N ALA A 11 12.64 -9.13 5.92
CA ALA A 11 12.80 -7.90 5.17
C ALA A 11 11.44 -7.21 5.05
N ILE A 12 11.33 -5.98 5.56
CA ILE A 12 10.12 -5.18 5.52
C ILE A 12 10.29 -4.12 4.43
N CYS A 13 9.42 -4.14 3.43
CA CYS A 13 9.40 -3.16 2.35
C CYS A 13 8.40 -2.04 2.67
N PHE A 14 8.71 -0.82 2.22
CA PHE A 14 7.70 0.21 2.09
C PHE A 14 7.05 0.02 0.72
N GLU A 15 5.76 -0.22 0.66
CA GLU A 15 5.10 -0.56 -0.61
C GLU A 15 3.69 0.00 -0.68
N LEU A 16 3.17 0.06 -1.90
CA LEU A 16 1.74 0.08 -2.15
C LEU A 16 1.30 -1.35 -2.45
N LEU A 17 0.41 -1.89 -1.63
CA LEU A 17 -0.23 -3.17 -1.89
C LEU A 17 -1.69 -2.95 -2.28
N ILE A 18 -2.17 -3.73 -3.25
CA ILE A 18 -3.45 -3.53 -3.92
C ILE A 18 -4.11 -4.89 -4.09
N ASN A 19 -5.34 -5.03 -3.62
CA ASN A 19 -6.17 -6.22 -3.78
C ASN A 19 -7.22 -5.96 -4.87
N PHE A 20 -7.24 -6.81 -5.90
CA PHE A 20 -8.16 -6.76 -7.04
C PHE A 20 -9.34 -7.74 -6.93
N GLY A 21 -9.50 -8.42 -5.79
CA GLY A 21 -10.47 -9.51 -5.69
C GLY A 21 -10.13 -10.58 -6.72
N ASP A 22 -11.10 -11.05 -7.51
CA ASP A 22 -10.89 -12.03 -8.57
C ASP A 22 -10.52 -11.41 -9.93
N ASP A 23 -10.37 -10.08 -10.03
CA ASP A 23 -10.13 -9.37 -11.29
C ASP A 23 -8.65 -9.30 -11.68
N MET A 24 -8.14 -10.42 -12.20
CA MET A 24 -6.78 -10.51 -12.73
C MET A 24 -6.52 -9.58 -13.93
N ASP A 25 -7.55 -9.23 -14.71
CA ASP A 25 -7.38 -8.38 -15.89
C ASP A 25 -7.24 -6.91 -15.50
N ALA A 26 -7.91 -6.45 -14.45
CA ALA A 26 -7.65 -5.17 -13.81
C ALA A 26 -6.23 -5.09 -13.24
N ALA A 27 -5.77 -6.13 -12.56
CA ALA A 27 -4.40 -6.19 -12.04
C ALA A 27 -3.35 -6.10 -13.16
N ARG A 28 -3.55 -6.80 -14.28
CA ARG A 28 -2.70 -6.69 -15.48
C ARG A 28 -2.75 -5.30 -16.12
N SER A 29 -3.93 -4.67 -16.15
CA SER A 29 -4.09 -3.32 -16.67
C SER A 29 -3.32 -2.29 -15.83
N ALA A 30 -3.29 -2.46 -14.51
CA ALA A 30 -2.47 -1.65 -13.61
C ALA A 30 -0.95 -1.81 -13.90
N VAL A 31 -0.47 -3.03 -14.19
CA VAL A 31 0.92 -3.25 -14.63
C VAL A 31 1.23 -2.49 -15.91
N LEU A 32 0.32 -2.52 -16.89
CA LEU A 32 0.50 -1.78 -18.15
C LEU A 32 0.52 -0.27 -17.93
N ALA A 33 -0.30 0.25 -17.02
CA ALA A 33 -0.27 1.64 -16.62
C ALA A 33 1.10 2.04 -16.05
N CYS A 34 1.70 1.20 -15.18
CA CYS A 34 3.05 1.41 -14.67
C CYS A 34 4.12 1.48 -15.78
N THR A 35 3.98 0.73 -16.87
CA THR A 35 4.98 0.68 -17.95
C THR A 35 4.81 1.76 -19.01
N ASN A 36 3.59 2.25 -19.23
CA ASN A 36 3.28 3.15 -20.36
C ASN A 36 3.68 4.62 -20.11
N HIS A 37 3.91 5.05 -18.87
CA HIS A 37 4.17 6.45 -18.53
C HIS A 37 5.64 6.89 -18.61
N GLY A 38 6.55 6.08 -19.17
CA GLY A 38 7.91 6.49 -19.57
C GLY A 38 8.90 6.80 -18.42
N SER A 39 8.43 6.93 -17.18
CA SER A 39 9.28 6.96 -15.99
C SER A 39 8.65 6.12 -14.87
N GLN A 40 9.19 4.94 -14.63
CA GLN A 40 8.86 4.10 -13.47
C GLN A 40 9.50 4.67 -12.20
N THR A 41 9.28 5.95 -11.90
CA THR A 41 9.87 6.61 -10.73
C THR A 41 8.81 7.29 -9.87
N LEU A 42 9.06 7.25 -8.56
CA LEU A 42 8.27 7.88 -7.52
C LEU A 42 9.04 9.08 -6.96
N THR A 43 8.31 10.07 -6.46
CA THR A 43 8.89 11.30 -5.90
C THR A 43 9.12 11.11 -4.39
N ALA A 44 10.29 11.50 -3.89
CA ALA A 44 10.57 11.56 -2.45
C ALA A 44 11.45 12.80 -2.18
N GLY A 45 10.86 13.93 -1.78
CA GLY A 45 11.52 15.24 -1.85
C GLY A 45 12.04 15.53 -3.27
N ASP A 46 13.32 15.90 -3.37
CA ASP A 46 14.00 16.15 -4.66
C ASP A 46 14.44 14.87 -5.40
N ARG A 47 14.18 13.69 -4.82
CA ARG A 47 14.66 12.40 -5.32
C ARG A 47 13.63 11.74 -6.22
N ARG A 48 14.13 11.02 -7.23
CA ARG A 48 13.34 10.09 -8.06
C ARG A 48 13.77 8.67 -7.72
N ILE A 49 12.84 7.91 -7.13
CA ILE A 49 13.07 6.54 -6.68
C ILE A 49 12.42 5.59 -7.68
N PRO A 50 13.18 4.75 -8.40
CA PRO A 50 12.57 3.75 -9.26
C PRO A 50 11.78 2.73 -8.44
N PHE A 51 10.83 2.03 -9.03
CA PHE A 51 10.16 0.89 -8.41
C PHE A 51 10.36 -0.38 -9.24
N HIS A 52 10.31 -1.53 -8.59
CA HIS A 52 10.40 -2.83 -9.26
C HIS A 52 9.18 -3.04 -10.16
N THR A 53 9.37 -3.68 -11.33
CA THR A 53 8.25 -4.04 -12.22
C THR A 53 7.21 -4.82 -11.42
N PRO A 54 5.98 -4.29 -11.26
CA PRO A 54 4.95 -4.97 -10.50
C PRO A 54 4.53 -6.26 -11.21
N VAL A 55 4.36 -7.33 -10.44
CA VAL A 55 3.89 -8.63 -10.95
C VAL A 55 2.64 -9.02 -10.17
N PRO A 56 1.48 -9.18 -10.84
CA PRO A 56 0.27 -9.66 -10.21
C PRO A 56 0.48 -11.07 -9.68
N ARG A 57 -0.01 -11.35 -8.48
CA ARG A 57 0.04 -12.67 -7.85
C ARG A 57 -1.35 -13.07 -7.37
N MET A 58 -1.59 -14.37 -7.26
CA MET A 58 -2.75 -14.89 -6.54
C MET A 58 -2.35 -15.15 -5.09
N VAL A 59 -3.17 -14.70 -4.15
CA VAL A 59 -3.08 -14.97 -2.71
C VAL A 59 -4.42 -15.55 -2.29
N GLY A 60 -4.45 -16.84 -1.95
CA GLY A 60 -5.72 -17.54 -1.74
C GLY A 60 -6.63 -17.46 -2.96
N THR A 61 -7.76 -16.76 -2.81
CA THR A 61 -8.78 -16.57 -3.86
C THR A 61 -8.69 -15.23 -4.57
N HIS A 62 -7.87 -14.30 -4.09
CA HIS A 62 -7.78 -12.95 -4.65
C HIS A 62 -6.45 -12.69 -5.36
N CYS A 63 -6.45 -11.69 -6.22
CA CYS A 63 -5.31 -11.20 -6.96
C CYS A 63 -4.76 -9.95 -6.29
N GLU A 64 -3.45 -9.92 -6.08
CA GLU A 64 -2.75 -8.76 -5.53
C GLU A 64 -1.70 -8.23 -6.49
N LEU A 65 -1.43 -6.93 -6.36
CA LEU A 65 -0.31 -6.26 -6.99
C LEU A 65 0.43 -5.44 -5.94
N SER A 66 1.76 -5.57 -5.92
CA SER A 66 2.62 -4.73 -5.10
C SER A 66 3.48 -3.81 -5.97
N VAL A 67 3.55 -2.54 -5.60
CA VAL A 67 4.49 -1.55 -6.14
C VAL A 67 5.55 -1.26 -5.08
N VAL A 68 6.74 -1.81 -5.28
CA VAL A 68 7.87 -1.71 -4.33
C VAL A 68 8.92 -0.73 -4.84
N PRO A 69 9.12 0.43 -4.18
CA PRO A 69 10.23 1.34 -4.46
C PRO A 69 11.58 0.66 -4.19
N VAL A 70 12.52 0.81 -5.12
CA VAL A 70 13.85 0.22 -5.05
C VAL A 70 14.62 0.81 -3.87
N GLY A 71 15.15 -0.08 -3.01
CA GLY A 71 16.04 0.30 -1.91
C GLY A 71 15.36 0.90 -0.68
N VAL A 72 14.03 1.07 -0.66
CA VAL A 72 13.29 1.61 0.50
C VAL A 72 12.76 0.44 1.35
N ARG A 73 13.59 -0.02 2.29
CA ARG A 73 13.35 -1.24 3.09
C ARG A 73 14.05 -1.22 4.45
N TYR A 74 13.59 -2.07 5.37
CA TYR A 74 14.22 -2.43 6.64
C TYR A 74 14.50 -3.95 6.70
N GLY A 75 15.41 -4.40 7.57
CA GLY A 75 15.76 -5.83 7.76
C GLY A 75 16.98 -6.31 6.94
N VAL A 76 17.38 -7.57 7.16
CA VAL A 76 18.63 -8.15 6.64
C VAL A 76 18.50 -8.65 5.19
N VAL A 77 19.45 -8.20 4.36
CA VAL A 77 19.81 -8.61 2.97
C VAL A 77 18.66 -8.71 1.95
N SER A 78 18.70 -7.79 0.99
CA SER A 78 18.07 -7.89 -0.32
C SER A 78 19.00 -7.19 -1.33
N ASP A 79 18.79 -7.37 -2.63
CA ASP A 79 19.68 -6.88 -3.68
C ASP A 79 19.89 -5.36 -3.63
N GLY A 80 21.14 -4.94 -3.46
CA GLY A 80 21.57 -3.55 -3.62
C GLY A 80 21.49 -2.64 -2.38
N PRO A 81 22.04 -1.41 -2.48
CA PRO A 81 22.15 -0.48 -1.37
C PRO A 81 20.78 0.04 -0.90
N ARG A 82 20.63 0.16 0.42
CA ARG A 82 19.46 0.79 1.05
C ARG A 82 19.48 2.30 0.82
N ILE A 83 18.31 2.85 0.52
CA ILE A 83 18.07 4.28 0.49
C ILE A 83 17.51 4.71 1.85
N ALA A 84 18.29 5.52 2.58
CA ALA A 84 17.77 6.23 3.74
C ALA A 84 16.91 7.42 3.27
N LEU A 85 15.69 7.51 3.81
CA LEU A 85 14.75 8.63 3.62
C LEU A 85 14.40 9.22 4.98
N THR A 86 14.23 10.52 5.03
CA THR A 86 13.60 11.22 6.15
C THR A 86 12.10 10.90 6.20
N ALA A 87 11.44 11.21 7.31
CA ALA A 87 9.98 11.05 7.43
C ALA A 87 9.21 11.89 6.40
N ALA A 88 9.72 13.08 6.06
CA ALA A 88 9.16 13.94 5.02
C ALA A 88 9.32 13.31 3.63
N GLU A 89 10.51 12.83 3.28
CA GLU A 89 10.73 12.13 2.00
C GLU A 89 9.91 10.83 1.88
N LEU A 90 9.74 10.10 2.97
CA LEU A 90 8.90 8.90 3.00
C LEU A 90 7.40 9.25 2.87
N THR A 91 7.00 10.40 3.41
CA THR A 91 5.66 10.97 3.18
C THR A 91 5.47 11.33 1.72
N ASP A 92 6.42 12.03 1.09
CA ASP A 92 6.35 12.33 -0.34
C ASP A 92 6.29 11.06 -1.19
N LEU A 93 7.06 10.04 -0.81
CA LEU A 93 7.06 8.74 -1.47
C LEU A 93 5.68 8.07 -1.42
N GLY A 94 5.04 8.02 -0.25
CA GLY A 94 3.70 7.45 -0.15
C GLY A 94 2.64 8.26 -0.88
N ASN A 95 2.74 9.59 -0.91
CA ASN A 95 1.85 10.44 -1.71
C ASN A 95 2.03 10.15 -3.21
N SER A 96 3.26 9.91 -3.66
CA SER A 96 3.56 9.51 -5.03
C SER A 96 2.96 8.14 -5.36
N LEU A 97 2.94 7.20 -4.40
CA LEU A 97 2.30 5.89 -4.55
C LEU A 97 0.77 6.01 -4.61
N TYR A 98 0.13 6.81 -3.75
CA TYR A 98 -1.31 7.08 -3.86
C TYR A 98 -1.68 7.79 -5.17
N SER A 99 -0.83 8.70 -5.65
CA SER A 99 -1.03 9.35 -6.96
C SER A 99 -1.00 8.33 -8.10
N LEU A 100 -0.15 7.30 -8.01
CA LEU A 100 -0.13 6.19 -8.95
C LEU A 100 -1.40 5.32 -8.81
N LEU A 101 -1.79 4.94 -7.59
CA LEU A 101 -3.02 4.18 -7.32
C LEU A 101 -4.27 4.85 -7.91
N ALA A 102 -4.33 6.19 -7.85
CA ALA A 102 -5.43 6.96 -8.41
C ALA A 102 -5.61 6.77 -9.93
N THR A 103 -4.63 6.18 -10.63
CA THR A 103 -4.73 5.84 -12.06
C THR A 103 -5.26 4.44 -12.33
N PHE A 104 -5.33 3.56 -11.32
CA PHE A 104 -5.76 2.17 -11.47
C PHE A 104 -7.27 2.01 -11.26
N ASP A 105 -7.85 0.95 -11.79
CA ASP A 105 -9.28 0.64 -11.62
C ASP A 105 -9.46 -0.84 -11.31
N GLY A 106 -10.64 -1.24 -10.85
CA GLY A 106 -10.98 -2.64 -10.58
C GLY A 106 -10.40 -3.22 -9.27
N TYR A 107 -9.64 -2.45 -8.49
CA TYR A 107 -9.24 -2.88 -7.15
C TYR A 107 -10.37 -2.74 -6.13
N ILE A 108 -10.33 -3.52 -5.04
CA ILE A 108 -11.31 -3.48 -3.94
C ILE A 108 -10.75 -2.86 -2.66
N ALA A 109 -9.45 -3.01 -2.42
CA ALA A 109 -8.74 -2.44 -1.28
C ALA A 109 -7.28 -2.13 -1.66
N ALA A 110 -6.68 -1.10 -1.06
CA ALA A 110 -5.28 -0.77 -1.23
C ALA A 110 -4.74 0.06 -0.07
N GLN A 111 -3.46 -0.10 0.25
CA GLN A 111 -2.79 0.74 1.25
C GLN A 111 -1.28 0.88 0.97
N VAL A 112 -0.74 2.05 1.32
CA VAL A 112 0.70 2.28 1.39
C VAL A 112 1.18 2.08 2.82
N GLY A 113 2.24 1.31 3.01
CA GLY A 113 2.79 1.10 4.35
C GLY A 113 4.04 0.23 4.39
N TRP A 114 4.49 0.01 5.62
CA TRP A 114 5.48 -1.02 5.93
C TRP A 114 4.73 -2.33 6.16
N ASN A 115 4.80 -3.27 5.23
CA ASN A 115 4.08 -4.56 5.28
C ASN A 115 2.55 -4.42 5.47
N PRO A 116 1.83 -3.85 4.48
CA PRO A 116 0.40 -3.56 4.57
C PRO A 116 -0.53 -4.76 4.29
N ASP A 117 -0.01 -5.99 4.26
CA ASP A 117 -0.72 -7.21 3.82
C ASP A 117 -2.06 -7.43 4.54
N ASP A 118 -2.08 -7.32 5.86
CA ASP A 118 -3.28 -7.55 6.68
C ASP A 118 -4.40 -6.51 6.43
N PHE A 119 -4.05 -5.35 5.85
CA PHE A 119 -4.99 -4.24 5.67
C PHE A 119 -5.62 -4.18 4.28
N VAL A 120 -5.25 -5.08 3.38
CA VAL A 120 -5.85 -5.16 2.03
C VAL A 120 -6.65 -6.43 1.80
N ASP A 121 -6.65 -7.38 2.75
CA ASP A 121 -7.49 -8.56 2.72
C ASP A 121 -8.87 -8.25 3.35
N PRO A 122 -9.97 -8.32 2.58
CA PRO A 122 -11.30 -8.09 3.13
C PRO A 122 -11.68 -9.01 4.29
N ALA A 123 -11.18 -10.26 4.33
CA ALA A 123 -11.48 -11.19 5.42
C ALA A 123 -10.80 -10.74 6.71
N GLU A 124 -9.50 -10.45 6.65
CA GLU A 124 -8.74 -9.90 7.80
C GLU A 124 -9.34 -8.57 8.28
N LEU A 125 -9.71 -7.69 7.34
CA LEU A 125 -10.37 -6.43 7.66
C LEU A 125 -11.71 -6.61 8.39
N ALA A 126 -12.51 -7.60 7.99
CA ALA A 126 -13.80 -7.89 8.60
C ALA A 126 -13.67 -8.57 9.97
N ASP A 127 -12.69 -9.46 10.11
CA ASP A 127 -12.54 -10.31 11.29
C ASP A 127 -11.72 -9.62 12.40
N GLU A 128 -10.64 -8.93 12.04
CA GLU A 128 -9.67 -8.38 13.00
C GLU A 128 -9.75 -6.86 13.15
N TYR A 129 -10.12 -6.13 12.09
CA TYR A 129 -9.99 -4.65 12.04
C TYR A 129 -11.30 -3.88 11.87
N LEU A 130 -12.46 -4.53 11.99
CA LEU A 130 -13.75 -3.89 11.73
C LEU A 130 -14.05 -2.72 12.70
N GLY A 131 -13.52 -2.78 13.92
CA GLY A 131 -13.62 -1.68 14.89
C GLY A 131 -12.86 -0.44 14.40
N GLU A 132 -11.59 -0.64 14.04
CA GLU A 132 -10.67 0.37 13.53
C GLU A 132 -11.16 0.98 12.22
N LEU A 133 -11.78 0.18 11.34
CA LEU A 133 -12.46 0.66 10.14
C LEU A 133 -13.60 1.64 10.48
N ARG A 134 -14.47 1.27 11.42
CA ARG A 134 -15.60 2.13 11.83
C ARG A 134 -15.13 3.44 12.45
N ASP A 135 -14.03 3.39 13.20
CA ASP A 135 -13.42 4.54 13.85
C ASP A 135 -12.58 5.39 12.87
N GLY A 136 -12.33 4.91 11.64
CA GLY A 136 -11.49 5.59 10.67
C GLY A 136 -10.02 5.66 11.10
N ALA A 137 -9.55 4.64 11.81
CA ALA A 137 -8.20 4.62 12.42
C ALA A 137 -7.11 4.06 11.49
N LEU A 138 -7.49 3.43 10.38
CA LEU A 138 -6.56 2.86 9.39
C LEU A 138 -6.15 3.91 8.34
N ASP A 139 -5.30 4.86 8.76
CA ASP A 139 -4.80 5.95 7.92
C ASP A 139 -4.30 5.42 6.56
N GLY A 140 -4.78 6.03 5.48
CA GLY A 140 -4.37 5.70 4.10
C GLY A 140 -5.04 4.46 3.49
N LEU A 141 -5.90 3.74 4.21
CA LEU A 141 -6.67 2.66 3.61
C LEU A 141 -7.64 3.21 2.56
N VAL A 142 -7.57 2.67 1.35
CA VAL A 142 -8.49 2.94 0.24
C VAL A 142 -9.37 1.71 0.02
N LEU A 143 -10.68 1.90 -0.06
CA LEU A 143 -11.67 0.87 -0.33
C LEU A 143 -12.51 1.25 -1.55
N SER A 144 -12.95 0.25 -2.30
CA SER A 144 -14.03 0.44 -3.28
C SER A 144 -15.32 0.85 -2.57
N ASP A 145 -16.19 1.61 -3.25
CA ASP A 145 -17.52 1.97 -2.73
C ASP A 145 -18.36 0.73 -2.41
N ALA A 146 -18.18 -0.36 -3.16
CA ALA A 146 -18.87 -1.63 -2.93
C ALA A 146 -18.44 -2.27 -1.60
N LEU A 147 -17.14 -2.42 -1.36
CA LEU A 147 -16.62 -3.01 -0.13
C LEU A 147 -16.90 -2.12 1.09
N HIS A 148 -16.79 -0.80 0.93
CA HIS A 148 -17.18 0.16 1.96
C HIS A 148 -18.66 0.01 2.37
N ALA A 149 -19.56 -0.16 1.39
CA ALA A 149 -20.98 -0.39 1.64
C ALA A 149 -21.25 -1.76 2.28
N GLU A 150 -20.55 -2.81 1.85
CA GLU A 150 -20.65 -4.16 2.40
C GLU A 150 -20.32 -4.19 3.90
N PHE A 151 -19.26 -3.49 4.31
CA PHE A 151 -18.88 -3.38 5.72
C PHE A 151 -19.78 -2.44 6.54
N GLY A 152 -20.72 -1.72 5.89
CA GLY A 152 -21.61 -0.78 6.55
C GLY A 152 -20.87 0.39 7.20
N LEU A 153 -19.81 0.88 6.56
CA LEU A 153 -18.97 1.95 7.08
C LEU A 153 -19.64 3.32 6.94
N GLY A 154 -19.34 4.22 7.88
CA GLY A 154 -19.95 5.55 7.99
C GLY A 154 -19.33 6.59 7.06
N GLU A 155 -19.73 7.86 7.22
CA GLU A 155 -19.29 8.98 6.37
C GLU A 155 -17.89 9.51 6.70
N ASN A 156 -17.13 8.82 7.56
CA ASN A 156 -15.79 9.23 8.01
C ASN A 156 -14.71 9.09 6.92
N TYR A 157 -15.09 8.63 5.72
CA TYR A 157 -14.20 8.41 4.60
C TYR A 157 -14.33 9.54 3.57
N ALA A 158 -13.18 10.08 3.15
CA ALA A 158 -13.12 11.02 2.05
C ALA A 158 -13.27 10.28 0.71
N VAL A 159 -13.68 11.00 -0.33
CA VAL A 159 -13.60 10.48 -1.71
C VAL A 159 -12.12 10.45 -2.12
N PHE A 160 -11.64 9.27 -2.54
CA PHE A 160 -10.29 9.13 -3.11
C PHE A 160 -10.31 9.46 -4.61
N ARG A 161 -11.26 8.85 -5.32
CA ARG A 161 -11.64 9.10 -6.72
C ARG A 161 -13.03 8.48 -6.96
N PRO A 162 -13.71 8.69 -8.10
CA PRO A 162 -14.98 8.01 -8.36
C PRO A 162 -14.86 6.48 -8.20
N GLY A 163 -15.77 5.88 -7.44
CA GLY A 163 -15.78 4.45 -7.11
C GLY A 163 -14.97 4.06 -5.87
N TYR A 164 -14.25 5.01 -5.25
CA TYR A 164 -13.29 4.74 -4.18
C TYR A 164 -13.33 5.77 -3.05
N ARG A 165 -13.22 5.27 -1.82
CA ARG A 165 -13.19 6.04 -0.58
C ARG A 165 -11.95 5.70 0.22
N TRP A 166 -11.50 6.64 1.03
CA TRP A 166 -10.31 6.42 1.84
C TRP A 166 -10.31 7.21 3.14
N ILE A 167 -9.50 6.74 4.08
CA ILE A 167 -9.09 7.52 5.24
C ILE A 167 -7.85 8.30 4.80
N PRO A 168 -7.89 9.65 4.74
CA PRO A 168 -6.76 10.43 4.23
C PRO A 168 -5.46 10.10 4.96
N TRP A 169 -4.46 9.71 4.20
CA TRP A 169 -3.17 9.35 4.76
C TRP A 169 -2.48 10.56 5.39
N ARG A 170 -2.01 10.43 6.63
CA ARG A 170 -1.41 11.52 7.41
C ARG A 170 0.11 11.63 7.24
N GLY A 171 0.68 10.83 6.35
CA GLY A 171 2.12 10.71 6.17
C GLY A 171 2.78 9.82 7.23
N GLN A 172 4.10 9.73 7.15
CA GLN A 172 4.88 8.91 8.07
C GLN A 172 5.23 9.70 9.32
N GLN A 173 4.85 9.17 10.48
CA GLN A 173 5.14 9.81 11.76
C GLN A 173 6.60 9.60 12.16
N HIS A 174 7.20 10.62 12.79
CA HIS A 174 8.53 10.55 13.41
C HIS A 174 8.51 9.56 14.60
N GLY A 175 8.58 8.27 14.32
CA GLY A 175 8.49 7.21 15.33
C GLY A 175 8.02 5.85 14.81
N SER A 176 7.45 5.77 13.60
CA SER A 176 7.08 4.49 12.98
C SER A 176 8.30 3.67 12.52
N VAL A 177 9.48 4.29 12.54
CA VAL A 177 10.76 3.60 12.47
C VAL A 177 11.25 3.43 13.90
N THR A 178 10.91 2.31 14.53
CA THR A 178 11.57 1.95 15.80
C THR A 178 13.04 1.64 15.50
N ALA A 179 13.84 2.66 15.81
CA ALA A 179 15.23 2.72 16.28
C ALA A 179 16.08 1.43 16.31
N ASP A 180 17.29 1.60 15.76
CA ASP A 180 18.56 0.85 15.83
C ASP A 180 18.61 -0.62 15.40
#